data_AF-A0A5A7XDV1-F1
#
_entry.id   AF-A0A5A7XDV1-F1
#
_cell.length_a   1.000
_cell.length_b   1.000
_cell.length_c   1.000
_cell.angle_alpha   90.00
_cell.angle_beta   90.00
_cell.angle_gamma   90.00
#
_symmetry.space_group_name_H-M   'P 1'
#
loop_
_entity.id
_entity.type
_entity.pdbx_description
1 polymer ?
#
loop_
_entity_poly.entity_id
_entity_poly.type
_entity_poly.pdbx_seq_one_letter_code
_entity_poly.pdbx_strand_id
1 'polypeptide(L)'
;MSIVTLPRTILRFQYQFIRVPLQLIEERVVARMDAEAPARLVYERSLGVLDATVGNALGDARLKRRGASLAKRSDELARAARLEAAANEEMRQANADLQASREDVVDEVQDARAEREQAVDEAKASAEKRKQAATQAAQKRAGDTKKEADDIAARLKKQAEAAKRADEQRINSAEKRVTAAADAKLDDATERRDAARAKRADADRLEELADVEKEKRQAERSANS
;
A
#
# COMPACT_ATOMS: atom_id res chain seq x y z
N MET A 1 25.30 109.30 7.68
CA MET A 1 24.94 108.31 6.64
C MET A 1 26.18 107.51 6.31
N SER A 2 26.12 106.19 6.43
CA SER A 2 27.30 105.31 6.57
C SER A 2 27.98 104.99 5.23
N ILE A 3 29.29 105.24 5.17
CA ILE A 3 30.21 104.86 4.07
C ILE A 3 30.29 103.32 3.87
N VAL A 4 29.75 102.54 4.80
CA VAL A 4 29.75 101.07 4.78
C VAL A 4 28.56 100.46 4.01
N THR A 5 27.51 101.23 3.71
CA THR A 5 26.37 100.74 2.91
C THR A 5 26.60 100.77 1.39
N LEU A 6 27.42 101.70 0.89
CA LEU A 6 27.77 101.76 -0.54
C LEU A 6 28.50 100.50 -1.06
N PRO A 7 29.54 99.97 -0.38
CA PRO A 7 30.25 98.79 -0.86
C PRO A 7 29.37 97.54 -0.92
N ARG A 8 28.51 97.33 0.09
CA ARG A 8 27.63 96.14 0.13
C ARG A 8 26.57 96.15 -0.97
N THR A 9 26.02 97.32 -1.31
CA THR A 9 25.04 97.43 -2.40
C THR A 9 25.68 97.14 -3.76
N ILE A 10 26.90 97.63 -4.01
CA ILE A 10 27.65 97.34 -5.23
C ILE A 10 27.97 95.85 -5.34
N LEU A 11 28.40 95.21 -4.24
CA LEU A 11 28.64 93.76 -4.21
C LEU A 11 27.36 92.94 -4.49
N ARG A 12 26.20 93.40 -4.01
CA ARG A 12 24.90 92.77 -4.33
C ARG A 12 24.58 92.86 -5.82
N PHE A 13 24.84 94.01 -6.46
CA PHE A 13 24.69 94.16 -7.90
C PHE A 13 25.64 93.27 -8.70
N GLN A 14 26.89 93.15 -8.28
CA GLN A 14 27.87 92.27 -8.92
C GLN A 14 27.48 90.79 -8.80
N TYR A 15 27.05 90.34 -7.62
CA TYR A 15 26.56 88.98 -7.44
C TYR A 15 25.28 88.72 -8.24
N GLN A 16 24.37 89.69 -8.32
CA GLN A 16 23.18 89.58 -9.18
C GLN A 16 23.56 89.39 -10.65
N PHE A 17 24.63 90.06 -11.13
CA PHE A 17 25.13 89.93 -12.50
C PHE A 17 25.77 88.55 -12.76
N ILE A 18 26.54 88.03 -11.80
CA ILE A 18 27.11 86.67 -11.86
C ILE A 18 26.02 85.58 -11.77
N ARG A 19 24.89 85.91 -11.16
CA ARG A 19 23.77 84.99 -11.00
C ARG A 19 22.89 84.82 -12.24
N VAL A 20 22.80 85.83 -13.10
CA VAL A 20 22.02 85.77 -14.35
C VAL A 20 22.33 84.52 -15.19
N PRO A 21 23.60 84.17 -15.48
CA PRO A 21 23.90 82.97 -16.25
C PRO A 21 23.51 81.67 -15.52
N LEU A 22 23.67 81.59 -14.20
CA LEU A 22 23.24 80.43 -13.41
C LEU A 22 21.71 80.27 -13.43
N GLN A 23 20.97 81.38 -13.37
CA GLN A 23 19.51 81.34 -13.44
C GLN A 23 19.01 80.93 -14.84
N LEU A 24 19.72 81.31 -15.91
CA LEU A 24 19.40 80.85 -17.27
C LEU A 24 19.62 79.33 -17.44
N ILE A 25 20.64 78.76 -16.80
CA ILE A 25 20.87 77.31 -16.78
C ILE A 25 19.76 76.61 -15.99
N GLU A 26 19.34 77.18 -14.86
CA GLU A 26 18.22 76.69 -14.07
C GLU A 26 16.94 76.63 -14.91
N GLU A 27 16.56 77.73 -15.56
CA GLU A 27 15.30 77.85 -16.31
C GLU A 27 15.28 77.04 -17.62
N ARG A 28 16.44 76.88 -18.31
CA ARG A 28 16.49 76.20 -19.62
C ARG A 28 16.81 74.72 -19.54
N VAL A 29 17.66 74.31 -18.59
CA VAL A 29 18.23 72.96 -18.55
C VAL A 29 17.71 72.20 -17.35
N VAL A 30 17.85 72.77 -16.15
CA VAL A 30 17.53 72.07 -14.90
C VAL A 30 16.02 71.96 -14.68
N ALA A 31 15.24 72.99 -15.04
CA ALA A 31 13.78 72.98 -14.92
C ALA A 31 13.10 71.96 -15.85
N ARG A 32 13.79 71.50 -16.91
CA ARG A 32 13.32 70.43 -17.80
C ARG A 32 13.62 69.02 -17.27
N MET A 33 14.51 68.89 -16.29
CA MET A 33 14.79 67.62 -15.63
C MET A 33 13.70 67.29 -14.62
N ASP A 34 13.46 65.99 -14.40
CA ASP A 34 12.57 65.55 -13.32
C ASP A 34 13.02 66.12 -11.97
N ALA A 35 12.06 66.46 -11.10
CA ALA A 35 12.32 67.12 -9.82
C ALA A 35 13.20 66.27 -8.88
N GLU A 36 13.22 64.95 -9.06
CA GLU A 36 14.02 64.00 -8.27
C GLU A 36 15.30 63.56 -8.98
N ALA A 37 15.56 64.07 -10.19
CA ALA A 37 16.76 63.72 -10.95
C ALA A 37 18.03 64.06 -10.15
N PRO A 38 18.98 63.12 -9.96
CA PRO A 38 20.16 63.33 -9.12
C PRO A 38 20.98 64.57 -9.54
N ALA A 39 21.13 64.81 -10.84
CA ALA A 39 21.86 65.96 -11.37
C ALA A 39 21.18 67.30 -11.02
N ARG A 40 19.84 67.35 -11.05
CA ARG A 40 19.04 68.52 -10.67
C ARG A 40 19.16 68.79 -9.17
N LEU A 41 19.02 67.76 -8.33
CA LEU A 41 19.08 67.90 -6.88
C LEU A 41 20.46 68.38 -6.40
N VAL A 42 21.54 67.88 -7.00
CA VAL A 42 22.91 68.35 -6.72
C VAL A 42 23.08 69.82 -7.12
N TYR A 43 22.57 70.19 -8.30
CA TYR A 43 22.61 71.57 -8.78
C TYR A 43 21.84 72.52 -7.85
N GLU A 44 20.57 72.23 -7.58
CA GLU A 44 19.71 73.08 -6.73
C GLU A 44 20.23 73.18 -5.30
N ARG A 45 20.78 72.10 -4.73
CA ARG A 45 21.45 72.15 -3.42
C ARG A 45 22.67 73.06 -3.42
N SER A 46 23.55 72.90 -4.41
CA SER A 46 24.78 73.70 -4.52
C SER A 46 24.47 75.19 -4.68
N LEU A 47 23.46 75.51 -5.51
CA LEU A 47 22.95 76.86 -5.70
C LEU A 47 22.31 77.40 -4.40
N GLY A 48 21.47 76.60 -3.73
CA GLY A 48 20.85 77.01 -2.47
C GLY A 48 21.85 77.31 -1.35
N VAL A 49 22.94 76.54 -1.24
CA VAL A 49 24.02 76.81 -0.27
C VAL A 49 24.81 78.08 -0.64
N LEU A 50 25.11 78.28 -1.92
CA LEU A 50 25.76 79.49 -2.42
C LEU A 50 24.91 80.74 -2.11
N ASP A 51 23.61 80.65 -2.33
CA ASP A 51 22.66 81.74 -2.05
C ASP A 51 22.54 82.04 -0.55
N ALA A 52 22.51 80.98 0.27
CA ALA A 52 22.44 81.11 1.71
C ALA A 52 23.68 81.80 2.28
N THR A 53 24.85 81.39 1.81
CA THR A 53 26.16 81.93 2.24
C THR A 53 26.35 83.37 1.77
N VAL A 54 26.07 83.67 0.51
CA VAL A 54 26.18 85.02 -0.05
C VAL A 54 25.14 85.96 0.57
N GLY A 55 23.90 85.49 0.73
CA GLY A 55 22.85 86.25 1.43
C GLY A 55 23.23 86.57 2.88
N ASN A 56 23.89 85.65 3.57
CA ASN A 56 24.41 85.90 4.92
C ASN A 56 25.56 86.92 4.94
N ALA A 57 26.52 86.82 4.02
CA ALA A 57 27.68 87.73 3.94
C ALA A 57 27.27 89.17 3.55
N LEU A 58 26.28 89.30 2.66
CA LEU A 58 25.78 90.60 2.15
C LEU A 58 24.65 91.21 2.99
N GLY A 59 24.15 90.50 4.00
CA GLY A 59 23.01 90.95 4.82
C GLY A 59 21.66 90.92 4.08
N ASP A 60 21.54 90.08 3.04
CA ASP A 60 20.30 89.87 2.29
C ASP A 60 19.50 88.71 2.89
N ALA A 61 18.55 89.04 3.76
CA ALA A 61 17.69 88.05 4.42
C ALA A 61 16.81 87.26 3.44
N ARG A 62 16.41 87.85 2.29
CA ARG A 62 15.56 87.15 1.31
C ARG A 62 16.36 86.12 0.55
N LEU A 63 17.56 86.49 0.10
CA LEU A 63 18.48 85.59 -0.58
C LEU A 63 18.90 84.44 0.33
N LYS A 64 19.24 84.76 1.59
CA LYS A 64 19.58 83.78 2.61
C LYS A 64 18.47 82.75 2.82
N ARG A 65 17.22 83.22 3.02
CA ARG A 65 16.06 82.35 3.27
C ARG A 65 15.72 81.49 2.05
N ARG A 66 15.79 82.06 0.85
CA ARG A 66 15.53 81.33 -0.40
C ARG A 66 16.55 80.22 -0.61
N GLY A 67 17.84 80.52 -0.45
CA GLY A 67 18.91 79.54 -0.57
C GLY A 67 18.79 78.38 0.41
N ALA A 68 18.55 78.71 1.68
CA ALA A 68 18.34 77.71 2.73
C ALA A 68 17.12 76.82 2.45
N SER A 69 16.02 77.39 1.95
CA SER A 69 14.82 76.64 1.59
C SER A 69 15.05 75.72 0.39
N LEU A 70 15.78 76.18 -0.63
CA LEU A 70 16.08 75.39 -1.82
C LEU A 70 16.98 74.21 -1.47
N ALA A 71 18.08 74.46 -0.76
CA ALA A 71 19.00 73.41 -0.33
C ALA A 71 18.31 72.34 0.53
N LYS A 72 17.46 72.77 1.48
CA LYS A 72 16.69 71.84 2.32
C LYS A 72 15.72 70.98 1.51
N ARG A 73 14.97 71.58 0.58
CA ARG A 73 14.02 70.86 -0.28
C ARG A 73 14.72 69.82 -1.16
N SER A 74 15.84 70.19 -1.78
CA SER A 74 16.58 69.26 -2.65
C SER A 74 17.19 68.10 -1.83
N ASP A 75 17.63 68.35 -0.59
CA ASP A 75 18.08 67.28 0.31
C ASP A 75 16.94 66.34 0.74
N GLU A 76 15.74 66.86 1.01
CA GLU A 76 14.56 66.06 1.34
C GLU A 76 14.12 65.19 0.15
N LEU A 77 14.05 65.76 -1.06
CA LEU A 77 13.74 65.02 -2.28
C LEU A 77 14.80 63.95 -2.59
N ALA A 78 16.09 64.27 -2.42
CA ALA A 78 17.17 63.29 -2.60
C ALA A 78 17.06 62.11 -1.63
N ARG A 79 16.60 62.34 -0.40
CA ARG A 79 16.35 61.28 0.57
C ARG A 79 15.13 60.45 0.21
N ALA A 80 14.03 61.10 -0.20
CA ALA A 80 12.82 60.42 -0.62
C ALA A 80 13.08 59.48 -1.81
N ALA A 81 13.74 59.97 -2.87
CA ALA A 81 14.07 59.16 -4.04
C ALA A 81 14.96 57.95 -3.71
N ARG A 82 15.90 58.10 -2.75
CA ARG A 82 16.72 56.96 -2.28
C ARG A 82 15.91 55.92 -1.51
N LEU A 83 14.99 56.37 -0.65
CA LEU A 83 14.13 55.47 0.11
C LEU A 83 13.15 54.74 -0.81
N GLU A 84 12.59 55.42 -1.80
CA GLU A 84 11.71 54.81 -2.80
C GLU A 84 12.47 53.81 -3.67
N ALA A 85 13.69 54.13 -4.10
CA ALA A 85 14.54 53.18 -4.83
C ALA A 85 14.86 51.93 -3.98
N ALA A 86 15.18 52.11 -2.70
CA ALA A 86 15.45 50.99 -1.78
C ALA A 86 14.20 50.14 -1.54
N ALA A 87 13.04 50.77 -1.31
CA ALA A 87 11.77 50.08 -1.11
C ALA A 87 11.36 49.29 -2.37
N ASN A 88 11.53 49.87 -3.55
CA ASN A 88 11.24 49.19 -4.82
C ASN A 88 12.16 47.99 -5.05
N GLU A 89 13.42 48.08 -4.66
CA GLU A 89 14.36 46.96 -4.74
C GLU A 89 14.01 45.86 -3.74
N GLU A 90 13.70 46.21 -2.49
CA GLU A 90 13.24 45.26 -1.47
C GLU A 90 11.94 44.56 -1.90
N MET A 91 10.99 45.31 -2.48
CA MET A 91 9.76 44.73 -3.03
C MET A 91 10.04 43.76 -4.18
N ARG A 92 11.01 44.06 -5.06
CA ARG A 92 11.38 43.14 -6.15
C ARG A 92 11.98 41.85 -5.60
N GLN A 93 12.89 41.96 -4.63
CA GLN A 93 13.52 40.81 -3.99
C GLN A 93 12.48 39.96 -3.26
N ALA A 94 11.64 40.58 -2.43
CA ALA A 94 10.58 39.87 -1.71
C ALA A 94 9.58 39.17 -2.66
N ASN A 95 9.24 39.79 -3.80
CA ASN A 95 8.39 39.15 -4.80
C ASN A 95 9.09 37.98 -5.51
N ALA A 96 10.38 38.10 -5.81
CA ALA A 96 11.17 37.01 -6.39
C ALA A 96 11.28 35.83 -5.42
N ASP A 97 11.58 36.10 -4.14
CA ASP A 97 11.66 35.07 -3.10
C ASP A 97 10.31 34.39 -2.88
N LEU A 98 9.22 35.16 -2.87
CA LEU A 98 7.86 34.62 -2.77
C LEU A 98 7.51 33.74 -3.98
N GLN A 99 7.91 34.15 -5.19
CA GLN A 99 7.68 33.35 -6.38
C GLN A 99 8.47 32.04 -6.34
N ALA A 100 9.77 32.10 -6.01
CA ALA A 100 10.61 30.92 -5.87
C ALA A 100 10.05 29.95 -4.82
N SER A 101 9.69 30.45 -3.64
CA SER A 101 9.08 29.62 -2.60
C SER A 101 7.75 29.00 -3.02
N ARG A 102 6.94 29.68 -3.86
CA ARG A 102 5.70 29.11 -4.39
C ARG A 102 5.97 28.00 -5.41
N GLU A 103 6.97 28.18 -6.27
CA GLU A 103 7.40 27.17 -7.23
C GLU A 103 7.91 25.92 -6.48
N ASP A 104 8.77 26.10 -5.48
CA ASP A 104 9.27 25.01 -4.63
C ASP A 104 8.14 24.22 -3.95
N VAL A 105 7.15 24.92 -3.37
CA VAL A 105 5.99 24.28 -2.72
C VAL A 105 5.12 23.54 -3.74
N VAL A 106 4.96 24.08 -4.95
CA VAL A 106 4.19 23.42 -6.02
C VAL A 106 4.88 22.13 -6.45
N ASP A 107 6.21 22.14 -6.59
CA ASP A 107 7.00 20.97 -6.94
C ASP A 107 6.97 19.92 -5.83
N GLU A 108 7.17 20.32 -4.56
CA GLU A 108 7.07 19.42 -3.40
C GLU A 108 5.70 18.76 -3.30
N VAL A 109 4.62 19.52 -3.54
CA VAL A 109 3.26 18.97 -3.55
C VAL A 109 3.04 17.99 -4.71
N GLN A 110 3.62 18.25 -5.88
CA GLN A 110 3.53 17.34 -7.02
C GLN A 110 4.29 16.03 -6.75
N ASP A 111 5.52 16.13 -6.24
CA ASP A 111 6.33 14.96 -5.89
C ASP A 111 5.66 14.12 -4.80
N ALA A 112 5.17 14.76 -3.73
CA ALA A 112 4.44 14.06 -2.67
C ALA A 112 3.16 13.37 -3.17
N ARG A 113 2.48 13.95 -4.17
CA ARG A 113 1.32 13.31 -4.82
C ARG A 113 1.75 12.11 -5.66
N ALA A 114 2.81 12.25 -6.46
CA ALA A 114 3.34 11.17 -7.28
C ALA A 114 3.80 9.98 -6.41
N GLU A 115 4.53 10.24 -5.34
CA GLU A 115 4.95 9.21 -4.36
C GLU A 115 3.74 8.53 -3.72
N ARG A 116 2.73 9.30 -3.31
CA ARG A 116 1.50 8.75 -2.74
C ARG A 116 0.75 7.87 -3.74
N GLU A 117 0.65 8.28 -5.00
CA GLU A 117 0.00 7.49 -6.05
C GLU A 117 0.74 6.17 -6.29
N GLN A 118 2.08 6.22 -6.40
CA GLN A 118 2.91 5.03 -6.51
C GLN A 118 2.72 4.07 -5.32
N ALA A 119 2.75 4.58 -4.09
CA ALA A 119 2.54 3.78 -2.88
C ALA A 119 1.15 3.12 -2.85
N VAL A 120 0.12 3.84 -3.30
CA VAL A 120 -1.25 3.29 -3.41
C VAL A 120 -1.30 2.17 -4.45
N ASP A 121 -0.67 2.33 -5.60
CA ASP A 121 -0.69 1.32 -6.66
C ASP A 121 0.14 0.08 -6.30
N GLU A 122 1.29 0.27 -5.64
CA GLU A 122 2.07 -0.84 -5.06
C GLU A 122 1.27 -1.60 -3.99
N ALA A 123 0.55 -0.88 -3.13
CA ALA A 123 -0.30 -1.50 -2.11
C ALA A 123 -1.44 -2.31 -2.74
N LYS A 124 -2.09 -1.79 -3.79
CA LYS A 124 -3.12 -2.52 -4.55
C LYS A 124 -2.54 -3.76 -5.23
N ALA A 125 -1.41 -3.63 -5.92
CA ALA A 125 -0.74 -4.76 -6.58
C ALA A 125 -0.35 -5.85 -5.57
N SER A 126 0.15 -5.45 -4.41
CA SER A 126 0.49 -6.37 -3.32
C SER A 126 -0.74 -7.02 -2.70
N ALA A 127 -1.85 -6.30 -2.56
CA ALA A 127 -3.12 -6.87 -2.10
C ALA A 127 -3.68 -7.89 -3.09
N GLU A 128 -3.68 -7.59 -4.39
CA GLU A 128 -4.12 -8.53 -5.44
C GLU A 128 -3.25 -9.78 -5.48
N LYS A 129 -1.92 -9.64 -5.41
CA LYS A 129 -1.00 -10.79 -5.30
C LYS A 129 -1.33 -11.67 -4.09
N ARG A 130 -1.57 -11.07 -2.92
CA ARG A 130 -1.96 -11.81 -1.70
C ARG A 130 -3.30 -12.52 -1.87
N LYS A 131 -4.29 -11.87 -2.48
CA LYS A 131 -5.60 -12.46 -2.77
C LYS A 131 -5.47 -13.67 -3.69
N GLN A 132 -4.72 -13.54 -4.78
CA GLN A 132 -4.46 -14.65 -5.72
C GLN A 132 -3.73 -15.80 -5.03
N ALA A 133 -2.68 -15.51 -4.24
CA ALA A 133 -1.94 -16.51 -3.49
C ALA A 133 -2.84 -17.23 -2.46
N ALA A 134 -3.72 -16.50 -1.77
CA ALA A 134 -4.68 -17.10 -0.84
C ALA A 134 -5.69 -18.01 -1.55
N THR A 135 -6.21 -17.60 -2.71
CA THR A 135 -7.11 -18.43 -3.53
C THR A 135 -6.41 -19.70 -4.00
N GLN A 136 -5.18 -19.59 -4.52
CA GLN A 136 -4.41 -20.77 -4.97
C GLN A 136 -4.09 -21.71 -3.79
N ALA A 137 -3.71 -21.16 -2.63
CA ALA A 137 -3.46 -21.95 -1.44
C ALA A 137 -4.73 -22.66 -0.95
N ALA A 138 -5.89 -21.99 -0.97
CA ALA A 138 -7.17 -22.59 -0.62
C ALA A 138 -7.58 -23.70 -1.59
N GLN A 139 -7.43 -23.48 -2.90
CA GLN A 139 -7.69 -24.50 -3.93
C GLN A 139 -6.79 -25.72 -3.77
N LYS A 140 -5.49 -25.49 -3.54
CA LYS A 140 -4.53 -26.58 -3.30
C LYS A 140 -4.93 -27.41 -2.08
N ARG A 141 -5.22 -26.75 -0.95
CA ARG A 141 -5.66 -27.44 0.28
C ARG A 141 -6.96 -28.21 0.06
N ALA A 142 -7.95 -27.62 -0.61
CA ALA A 142 -9.19 -28.32 -0.92
C ALA A 142 -8.95 -29.56 -1.81
N GLY A 143 -8.05 -29.44 -2.79
CA GLY A 143 -7.63 -30.56 -3.63
C GLY A 143 -6.91 -31.66 -2.84
N ASP A 144 -6.00 -31.29 -1.95
CA ASP A 144 -5.25 -32.23 -1.11
C ASP A 144 -6.19 -32.94 -0.11
N THR A 145 -7.09 -32.22 0.56
CA THR A 145 -8.11 -32.80 1.44
C THR A 145 -9.06 -33.73 0.69
N LYS A 146 -9.45 -33.38 -0.54
CA LYS A 146 -10.28 -34.27 -1.37
C LYS A 146 -9.55 -35.58 -1.69
N LYS A 147 -8.28 -35.51 -2.10
CA LYS A 147 -7.47 -36.70 -2.37
C LYS A 147 -7.34 -37.59 -1.14
N GLU A 148 -7.07 -37.00 0.02
CA GLU A 148 -6.97 -37.74 1.28
C GLU A 148 -8.29 -38.44 1.64
N ALA A 149 -9.43 -37.75 1.46
CA ALA A 149 -10.75 -38.35 1.66
C ALA A 149 -11.02 -39.51 0.68
N ASP A 150 -10.67 -39.36 -0.59
CA ASP A 150 -10.81 -40.40 -1.62
C ASP A 150 -9.93 -41.62 -1.29
N ASP A 151 -8.69 -41.40 -0.82
CA ASP A 151 -7.77 -42.46 -0.40
C ASP A 151 -8.29 -43.23 0.84
N ILE A 152 -8.84 -42.51 1.82
CA ILE A 152 -9.48 -43.11 3.00
C ILE A 152 -10.69 -43.94 2.57
N ALA A 153 -11.56 -43.40 1.71
CA ALA A 153 -12.73 -44.11 1.21
C ALA A 153 -12.33 -45.37 0.42
N ALA A 154 -11.29 -45.29 -0.42
CA ALA A 154 -10.76 -46.44 -1.14
C ALA A 154 -10.20 -47.52 -0.19
N ARG A 155 -9.52 -47.12 0.89
CA ARG A 155 -9.01 -48.04 1.91
C ARG A 155 -10.15 -48.73 2.66
N LEU A 156 -11.17 -47.99 3.07
CA LEU A 156 -12.34 -48.53 3.75
C LEU A 156 -13.10 -49.52 2.86
N LYS A 157 -13.27 -49.19 1.57
CA LYS A 157 -13.87 -50.11 0.58
C LYS A 157 -13.10 -51.42 0.47
N LYS A 158 -11.77 -51.34 0.34
CA LYS A 158 -10.90 -52.54 0.29
C LYS A 158 -11.01 -53.39 1.56
N GLN A 159 -11.08 -52.75 2.73
CA GLN A 159 -11.26 -53.45 4.01
C GLN A 159 -12.62 -54.15 4.10
N ALA A 160 -13.70 -53.48 3.69
CA ALA A 160 -15.04 -54.06 3.66
C ALA A 160 -15.12 -55.26 2.69
N GLU A 161 -14.53 -55.15 1.50
CA GLU A 161 -14.47 -56.26 0.55
C GLU A 161 -13.64 -57.43 1.08
N ALA A 162 -12.51 -57.17 1.75
CA ALA A 162 -11.70 -58.21 2.38
C ALA A 162 -12.44 -58.91 3.52
N ALA A 163 -13.16 -58.17 4.37
CA ALA A 163 -13.99 -58.72 5.43
C ALA A 163 -15.11 -59.60 4.85
N LYS A 164 -15.80 -59.14 3.82
CA LYS A 164 -16.84 -59.92 3.12
C LYS A 164 -16.29 -61.24 2.58
N ARG A 165 -15.12 -61.22 1.93
CA ARG A 165 -14.47 -62.46 1.44
C ARG A 165 -14.09 -63.40 2.58
N ALA A 166 -13.61 -62.88 3.71
CA ALA A 166 -13.27 -63.69 4.86
C ALA A 166 -14.51 -64.36 5.47
N ASP A 167 -15.64 -63.64 5.52
CA ASP A 167 -16.90 -64.20 6.00
C ASP A 167 -17.49 -65.24 5.04
N GLU A 168 -17.46 -65.00 3.72
CA GLU A 168 -17.84 -66.00 2.70
C GLU A 168 -16.99 -67.27 2.83
N GLN A 169 -15.68 -67.13 3.02
CA GLN A 169 -14.78 -68.28 3.25
C GLN A 169 -15.14 -69.03 4.54
N ARG A 170 -15.46 -68.32 5.63
CA ARG A 170 -15.88 -68.94 6.89
C ARG A 170 -17.19 -69.70 6.73
N ILE A 171 -18.19 -69.11 6.09
CA ILE A 171 -19.49 -69.76 5.81
C ILE A 171 -19.27 -71.02 4.97
N ASN A 172 -18.56 -70.91 3.85
CA ASN A 172 -18.26 -72.08 3.00
C ASN A 172 -17.51 -73.18 3.77
N SER A 173 -16.58 -72.81 4.67
CA SER A 173 -15.88 -73.79 5.50
C SER A 173 -16.79 -74.45 6.55
N ALA A 174 -17.77 -73.72 7.07
CA ALA A 174 -18.73 -74.24 8.02
C ALA A 174 -19.73 -75.18 7.33
N GLU A 175 -20.26 -74.78 6.17
CA GLU A 175 -21.12 -75.61 5.32
C GLU A 175 -20.45 -76.93 4.94
N LYS A 176 -19.19 -76.88 4.49
CA LYS A 176 -18.41 -78.10 4.19
C LYS A 176 -18.28 -79.01 5.41
N ARG A 177 -18.01 -78.45 6.58
CA ARG A 177 -17.91 -79.21 7.84
C ARG A 177 -19.23 -79.86 8.24
N VAL A 178 -20.34 -79.13 8.12
CA VAL A 178 -21.68 -79.65 8.40
C VAL A 178 -22.05 -80.76 7.41
N THR A 179 -21.78 -80.56 6.12
CA THR A 179 -22.04 -81.54 5.07
C THR A 179 -21.24 -82.82 5.30
N ALA A 180 -19.92 -82.70 5.54
CA ALA A 180 -19.08 -83.86 5.84
C ALA A 180 -19.51 -84.62 7.10
N ALA A 181 -19.98 -83.91 8.14
CA ALA A 181 -20.53 -84.54 9.33
C ALA A 181 -21.88 -85.24 9.08
N ALA A 182 -22.69 -84.74 8.16
CA ALA A 182 -23.95 -85.37 7.74
C ALA A 182 -23.68 -86.63 6.91
N ASP A 183 -22.75 -86.56 5.95
CA ASP A 183 -22.33 -87.71 5.13
C ASP A 183 -21.80 -88.84 6.02
N ALA A 184 -20.93 -88.53 6.98
CA ALA A 184 -20.41 -89.51 7.93
C ALA A 184 -21.52 -90.18 8.79
N LYS A 185 -22.60 -89.44 9.12
CA LYS A 185 -23.76 -90.01 9.82
C LYS A 185 -24.60 -90.91 8.92
N LEU A 186 -24.73 -90.57 7.64
CA LEU A 186 -25.42 -91.41 6.65
C LEU A 186 -24.66 -92.73 6.42
N ASP A 187 -23.33 -92.67 6.35
CA ASP A 187 -22.47 -93.85 6.23
C ASP A 187 -22.62 -94.77 7.46
N ASP A 188 -22.47 -94.24 8.67
CA ASP A 188 -22.65 -94.99 9.94
C ASP A 188 -24.08 -95.58 10.05
N ALA A 189 -25.12 -94.85 9.63
CA ALA A 189 -26.48 -95.38 9.60
C ALA A 189 -26.65 -96.53 8.60
N THR A 190 -25.99 -96.45 7.44
CA THR A 190 -26.00 -97.48 6.41
C THR A 190 -25.29 -98.74 6.91
N GLU A 191 -24.11 -98.60 7.51
CA GLU A 191 -23.38 -99.71 8.14
C GLU A 191 -24.20 -100.40 9.22
N ARG A 192 -24.86 -99.64 10.11
CA ARG A 192 -25.75 -100.21 11.13
C ARG A 192 -26.93 -100.97 10.53
N ARG A 193 -27.51 -100.44 9.45
CA ARG A 193 -28.62 -101.10 8.74
C ARG A 193 -28.17 -102.43 8.14
N ASP A 194 -26.99 -102.45 7.52
CA ASP A 194 -26.45 -103.65 6.89
C ASP A 194 -26.05 -104.70 7.94
N ALA A 195 -25.45 -104.27 9.06
CA ALA A 195 -25.18 -105.15 10.20
C ALA A 195 -26.48 -105.72 10.82
N ALA A 196 -27.55 -104.92 10.94
CA ALA A 196 -28.85 -105.40 11.40
C ALA A 196 -29.47 -106.41 10.43
N ARG A 197 -29.32 -106.20 9.11
CA ARG A 197 -29.79 -107.13 8.08
C ARG A 197 -29.03 -108.46 8.13
N ALA A 198 -27.71 -108.42 8.33
CA ALA A 198 -26.90 -109.61 8.52
C ALA A 198 -27.35 -110.40 9.76
N LYS A 199 -27.53 -109.73 10.90
CA LYS A 199 -28.04 -110.37 12.13
C LYS A 199 -29.42 -111.00 11.94
N ARG A 200 -30.32 -110.38 11.18
CA ARG A 200 -31.62 -110.98 10.84
C ARG A 200 -31.46 -112.23 10.01
N ALA A 201 -30.65 -112.18 8.95
CA ALA A 201 -30.40 -113.36 8.12
C ALA A 201 -29.75 -114.51 8.93
N ASP A 202 -28.86 -114.21 9.86
CA ASP A 202 -28.28 -115.22 10.76
C ASP A 202 -29.33 -115.80 11.72
N ALA A 203 -30.23 -114.97 12.25
CA ALA A 203 -31.36 -115.42 13.07
C ALA A 203 -32.33 -116.31 12.28
N ASP A 204 -32.69 -115.90 11.06
CA ASP A 204 -33.57 -116.68 10.17
C ASP A 204 -32.95 -118.06 9.86
N ARG A 205 -31.62 -118.13 9.64
CA ARG A 205 -30.90 -119.41 9.47
C ARG A 205 -30.89 -120.26 10.74
N LEU A 206 -30.73 -119.65 11.90
CA LEU A 206 -30.78 -120.36 13.18
C LEU A 206 -32.18 -120.93 13.46
N GLU A 207 -33.22 -120.19 13.10
CA GLU A 207 -34.62 -120.65 13.18
C GLU A 207 -34.85 -121.83 12.23
N GLU A 208 -34.40 -121.74 10.98
CA GLU A 208 -34.48 -122.84 10.01
C GLU A 208 -33.73 -124.09 10.51
N LEU A 209 -32.52 -123.93 11.07
CA LEU A 209 -31.77 -125.04 11.68
C LEU A 209 -32.51 -125.63 12.90
N ALA A 210 -33.11 -124.81 13.74
CA ALA A 210 -33.88 -125.24 14.89
C ALA A 210 -35.17 -125.97 14.48
N ASP A 211 -35.86 -125.52 13.44
CA ASP A 211 -37.03 -126.18 12.86
C ASP A 211 -36.64 -127.52 12.23
N VAL A 212 -35.53 -127.59 11.49
CA VAL A 212 -34.98 -128.86 10.97
C VAL A 212 -34.62 -129.83 12.11
N GLU A 213 -34.03 -129.35 13.20
CA GLU A 213 -33.72 -130.20 14.36
C GLU A 213 -35.00 -130.68 15.07
N LYS A 214 -36.02 -129.83 15.14
CA LYS A 214 -37.33 -130.17 15.70
C LYS A 214 -38.07 -131.20 14.83
N GLU A 215 -38.05 -131.05 13.51
CA GLU A 215 -38.56 -132.03 12.55
C GLU A 215 -37.79 -133.35 12.66
N LYS A 216 -36.46 -133.32 12.77
CA LYS A 216 -35.63 -134.51 12.99
C LYS A 216 -35.99 -135.22 14.29
N ARG A 217 -36.19 -134.49 15.40
CA ARG A 217 -36.65 -135.06 16.69
C ARG A 217 -38.08 -135.59 16.61
N GLN A 218 -38.96 -135.01 15.79
CA GLN A 218 -40.29 -135.55 15.54
C GLN A 218 -40.22 -136.83 14.69
N ALA A 219 -39.39 -136.86 13.65
CA ALA A 219 -39.14 -138.03 12.81
C ALA A 219 -38.55 -139.20 13.61
N GLU A 220 -37.58 -138.94 14.49
CA GLU A 220 -37.01 -139.92 15.43
C GLU A 220 -38.05 -140.45 16.44
N ARG A 221 -39.02 -139.62 16.85
CA ARG A 221 -40.14 -140.07 17.71
C ARG A 221 -41.17 -140.92 16.97
N SER A 222 -41.42 -140.65 15.68
CA SER A 222 -42.31 -141.47 14.83
C SER A 222 -41.64 -142.73 14.25
N ALA A 223 -40.31 -142.83 14.25
CA ALA A 223 -39.58 -144.05 13.91
C ALA A 223 -39.48 -145.04 15.09
N ASN A 224 -39.91 -144.63 16.29
CA ASN A 224 -39.89 -145.41 17.53
C ASN A 224 -41.30 -145.81 18.01
N SER A 225 -42.31 -145.75 17.13
CA SER A 225 -43.69 -146.23 17.36
C SER A 225 -44.04 -147.39 16.46
#